data_AF-A0A7X2BSE2-F1
#
_entry.id   AF-A0A7X2BSE2-F1
#
_cell.length_a   1.000
_cell.length_b   1.000
_cell.length_c   1.000
_cell.angle_alpha   90.00
_cell.angle_beta   90.00
_cell.angle_gamma   90.00
#
_symmetry.space_group_name_H-M   'P 1'
#
loop_
_entity.id
_entity.type
_entity.pdbx_description
1 polymer ?
#
loop_
_entity_poly.entity_id
_entity_poly.type
_entity_poly.pdbx_seq_one_letter_code
_entity_poly.pdbx_strand_id
1 'polypeptide(L)'
;MKPIPIVAGAIVLLVCVIAGRNLAQEFDPATVEELQAAIAGGSPCVKRMLTDANRMAQEISRRDIGSVKGRCVKIDLQSAAFDTAKR
;
A
#
# COMPACT_ATOMS: atom_id res chain seq x y z
N MET A 1 6.94 -40.10 -26.66
CA MET A 1 6.85 -39.72 -25.24
C MET A 1 6.66 -38.20 -25.18
N LYS A 2 5.50 -37.73 -24.70
CA LYS A 2 5.15 -36.29 -24.67
C LYS A 2 5.67 -35.67 -23.36
N PRO A 3 6.66 -34.76 -23.37
CA PRO A 3 7.28 -34.20 -22.16
C PRO A 3 6.44 -33.08 -21.52
N ILE A 4 5.11 -33.17 -21.59
CA ILE A 4 4.19 -32.08 -21.24
C ILE A 4 4.07 -31.84 -19.71
N PRO A 5 4.11 -32.83 -18.80
CA PRO A 5 3.80 -32.56 -17.39
C PRO A 5 4.91 -31.78 -16.66
N ILE A 6 6.16 -31.94 -17.08
CA ILE A 6 7.32 -31.29 -16.43
C ILE A 6 7.36 -29.79 -16.78
N VAL A 7 7.07 -29.45 -18.04
CA VAL A 7 7.07 -28.05 -18.51
C VAL A 7 5.92 -27.26 -17.88
N ALA A 8 4.72 -27.86 -17.79
CA ALA A 8 3.59 -27.22 -17.12
C ALA A 8 3.85 -26.98 -15.62
N GLY A 9 4.44 -27.97 -14.94
CA GLY A 9 4.84 -27.83 -13.52
C GLY A 9 5.88 -26.73 -13.31
N ALA A 10 6.89 -26.63 -14.18
CA ALA A 10 7.92 -25.59 -14.11
C ALA A 10 7.34 -24.18 -14.33
N ILE A 11 6.39 -24.01 -15.25
CA ILE A 11 5.74 -22.72 -15.50
C ILE A 11 4.92 -22.27 -14.29
N VAL A 12 4.12 -23.16 -13.70
CA VAL A 12 3.32 -22.83 -12.50
C VAL A 12 4.23 -22.41 -11.35
N LEU A 13 5.32 -23.13 -11.12
CA LEU A 13 6.27 -22.82 -10.06
C LEU A 13 6.97 -21.47 -10.29
N LEU A 14 7.32 -21.16 -11.54
CA LEU A 14 7.88 -19.86 -11.91
C LEU A 14 6.88 -18.71 -11.64
N VAL A 15 5.61 -18.89 -12.01
CA VAL A 15 4.54 -17.89 -11.75
C VAL A 15 4.38 -17.67 -10.25
N CYS A 16 4.34 -18.74 -9.45
CA CYS A 16 4.25 -18.63 -7.99
C CYS A 16 5.45 -17.88 -7.38
N VAL A 17 6.67 -18.13 -7.87
CA VAL A 17 7.88 -17.42 -7.39
C VAL A 17 7.83 -15.94 -7.75
N ILE A 18 7.46 -15.61 -8.99
CA ILE A 18 7.35 -14.21 -9.44
C ILE A 18 6.27 -13.47 -8.65
N ALA A 19 5.07 -14.06 -8.52
CA ALA A 19 3.97 -13.49 -7.75
C ALA A 19 4.37 -13.31 -6.27
N GLY A 20 5.00 -14.32 -5.67
CA GLY A 20 5.47 -14.26 -4.29
C GLY A 20 6.50 -13.15 -4.06
N ARG A 21 7.40 -12.92 -5.01
CA ARG A 21 8.38 -11.81 -4.94
C ARG A 21 7.73 -10.44 -5.03
N ASN A 22 6.77 -10.25 -5.94
CA ASN A 22 6.04 -8.98 -6.05
C ASN A 22 5.26 -8.66 -4.78
N LEU A 23 4.61 -9.68 -4.19
CA LEU A 23 3.90 -9.52 -2.92
C LEU A 23 4.86 -9.21 -1.78
N ALA A 24 6.01 -9.89 -1.71
CA ALA A 24 7.02 -9.64 -0.67
C ALA A 24 7.53 -8.19 -0.72
N GLN A 25 7.69 -7.61 -1.91
CA GLN A 25 8.11 -6.22 -2.06
C GLN A 25 7.13 -5.23 -1.43
N GLU A 26 5.84 -5.54 -1.33
CA GLU A 26 4.87 -4.66 -0.66
C GLU A 26 5.12 -4.54 0.85
N PHE A 27 5.75 -5.56 1.46
CA PHE A 27 6.05 -5.58 2.90
C PHE A 27 7.40 -4.98 3.24
N ASP A 28 8.23 -4.68 2.26
CA ASP A 28 9.47 -3.96 2.49
C ASP A 28 9.19 -2.54 3.03
N PRO A 29 10.14 -1.96 3.79
CA PRO A 29 10.05 -0.59 4.25
C PRO A 29 9.86 0.39 3.07
N ALA A 30 8.93 1.33 3.25
CA ALA A 30 8.73 2.39 2.28
C ALA A 30 9.90 3.37 2.30
N THR A 31 10.29 3.84 1.12
CA THR A 31 11.34 4.86 1.02
C THR A 31 10.78 6.25 1.38
N VAL A 32 11.70 7.19 1.62
CA VAL A 32 11.34 8.58 1.91
C VAL A 32 10.57 9.18 0.72
N GLU A 33 10.96 8.86 -0.50
CA GLU A 33 10.32 9.34 -1.73
C GLU A 33 8.90 8.77 -1.86
N GLU A 34 8.68 7.50 -1.52
CA GLU A 34 7.34 6.88 -1.55
C GLU A 34 6.40 7.52 -0.52
N LEU A 35 6.90 7.83 0.67
CA LEU A 35 6.15 8.55 1.71
C LEU A 35 5.84 9.99 1.26
N GLN A 36 6.82 10.70 0.70
CA GLN A 36 6.62 12.06 0.19
C GLN A 36 5.60 12.09 -0.96
N ALA A 37 5.68 11.14 -1.90
CA ALA A 37 4.72 11.01 -2.99
C ALA A 37 3.30 10.71 -2.46
N ALA A 38 3.18 9.89 -1.40
CA ALA A 38 1.90 9.64 -0.76
C ALA A 38 1.30 10.89 -0.12
N ILE A 39 2.12 11.70 0.56
CA ILE A 39 1.71 12.96 1.20
C ILE A 39 1.36 14.03 0.17
N ALA A 40 2.14 14.12 -0.92
CA ALA A 40 1.93 15.08 -2.01
C ALA A 40 0.59 14.88 -2.74
N GLY A 41 -0.03 13.70 -2.61
CA GLY A 41 -1.38 13.43 -3.11
C GLY A 41 -2.49 14.27 -2.45
N GLY A 42 -2.18 15.07 -1.43
CA GLY A 42 -3.05 16.16 -0.97
C GLY A 42 -4.12 15.77 0.06
N SER A 43 -4.26 14.49 0.42
CA SER A 43 -5.19 14.07 1.49
C SER A 43 -4.65 14.45 2.88
N PRO A 44 -5.35 15.29 3.65
CA PRO A 44 -4.95 15.62 5.02
C PRO A 44 -4.92 14.38 5.92
N CYS A 45 -5.84 13.43 5.70
CA CYS A 45 -5.85 12.15 6.40
C CYS A 45 -4.56 11.36 6.16
N VAL A 46 -4.13 11.21 4.89
CA VAL A 46 -2.91 10.44 4.57
C VAL A 46 -1.70 11.05 5.26
N LYS A 47 -1.52 12.37 5.15
CA LYS A 47 -0.41 13.07 5.81
C LYS A 47 -0.40 12.83 7.31
N ARG A 48 -1.57 12.95 7.95
CA ARG A 48 -1.71 12.76 9.40
C ARG A 48 -1.37 11.33 9.82
N MET A 49 -1.97 10.33 9.18
CA MET A 49 -1.77 8.93 9.56
C MET A 49 -0.31 8.48 9.39
N LEU A 50 0.35 8.87 8.29
CA LEU A 50 1.76 8.53 8.07
C LEU A 50 2.69 9.25 9.05
N THR A 51 2.38 10.51 9.37
CA THR A 51 3.16 11.28 10.36
C THR A 51 3.01 10.67 11.77
N ASP A 52 1.79 10.27 12.15
CA ASP A 52 1.52 9.64 13.43
C ASP A 52 2.22 8.27 13.54
N ALA A 53 2.22 7.46 12.49
CA ALA A 53 2.96 6.20 12.44
C ALA A 53 4.46 6.40 12.67
N ASN A 54 5.07 7.38 11.97
CA ASN A 54 6.46 7.75 12.17
C ASN A 54 6.74 8.24 13.60
N ARG A 55 5.85 9.08 14.17
CA ARG A 55 5.96 9.56 15.55
C ARG A 55 5.90 8.43 16.58
N MET A 56 5.16 7.37 16.28
CA MET A 56 5.07 6.16 17.09
C MET A 56 6.21 5.16 16.83
N ALA A 57 7.22 5.55 16.05
CA ALA A 57 8.33 4.69 15.63
C ALA A 57 7.87 3.38 14.96
N GLN A 58 6.74 3.42 14.23
CA GLN A 58 6.27 2.28 13.46
C GLN A 58 6.94 2.30 12.09
N GLU A 59 7.54 1.17 11.70
CA GLU A 59 7.99 0.97 10.33
C GLU A 59 6.78 1.03 9.39
N ILE A 60 6.90 1.83 8.34
CA ILE A 60 5.84 1.99 7.34
C ILE A 60 6.28 1.22 6.11
N SER A 61 5.54 0.16 5.76
CA SER A 61 5.77 -0.58 4.51
C SER A 61 5.07 0.09 3.33
N ARG A 62 5.45 -0.29 2.10
CA ARG A 62 4.73 0.12 0.89
C ARG A 62 3.25 -0.25 0.94
N ARG A 63 2.94 -1.42 1.51
CA ARG A 63 1.56 -1.90 1.72
C ARG A 63 0.77 -0.97 2.64
N ASP A 64 1.41 -0.45 3.68
CA ASP A 64 0.76 0.48 4.62
C ASP A 64 0.40 1.79 3.93
N ILE A 65 1.24 2.31 3.03
CA ILE A 65 0.92 3.48 2.21
C ILE A 65 -0.36 3.24 1.39
N GLY A 66 -0.45 2.11 0.71
CA GLY A 66 -1.64 1.73 -0.08
C GLY A 66 -2.90 1.62 0.79
N SER A 67 -2.78 0.96 1.95
CA SER A 67 -3.87 0.81 2.92
C SER A 67 -4.34 2.15 3.48
N VAL A 68 -3.41 3.02 3.89
CA VAL A 68 -3.69 4.37 4.40
C VAL A 68 -4.42 5.20 3.34
N LYS A 69 -3.93 5.22 2.09
CA LYS A 69 -4.59 5.91 0.98
C LYS A 69 -6.04 5.44 0.79
N GLY A 70 -6.26 4.13 0.74
CA GLY A 70 -7.60 3.56 0.57
C GLY A 70 -8.57 3.90 1.71
N ARG A 71 -8.10 3.87 2.96
CA ARG A 71 -8.93 4.29 4.12
C ARG A 71 -9.24 5.78 4.06
N CYS A 72 -8.26 6.61 3.72
CA CYS A 72 -8.39 8.05 3.76
C CYS A 72 -9.37 8.61 2.73
N VAL A 73 -9.56 7.96 1.57
CA VAL A 73 -10.64 8.34 0.63
C VAL A 73 -12.00 8.38 1.32
N LYS A 74 -12.31 7.37 2.14
CA LYS A 74 -13.60 7.30 2.86
C LYS A 74 -13.67 8.30 3.99
N ILE A 75 -12.57 8.49 4.73
CA ILE A 75 -12.51 9.42 5.86
C ILE A 75 -12.65 10.86 5.39
N ASP A 76 -11.97 11.23 4.30
CA ASP A 76 -12.05 12.58 3.72
C ASP A 76 -13.47 12.90 3.22
N LEU A 77 -14.17 11.90 2.65
CA LEU A 77 -15.58 12.04 2.28
C LEU A 77 -16.48 12.24 3.51
N GLN A 78 -16.22 11.51 4.60
CA GLN A 78 -16.98 11.66 5.84
C GLN A 78 -16.70 12.99 6.53
N SER A 79 -15.46 13.48 6.50
CA SER A 79 -15.10 14.77 7.12
C SER A 79 -15.84 15.94 6.48
N ALA A 80 -16.11 15.87 5.18
CA ALA A 80 -16.89 16.89 4.47
C ALA A 80 -18.30 17.06 5.07
N ALA A 81 -18.91 16.01 5.61
CA ALA A 81 -20.22 16.09 6.27
C ALA A 81 -20.16 16.92 7.57
N PHE A 82 -19.01 16.96 8.24
CA PHE A 82 -18.80 17.73 9.46
C PHE A 82 -18.35 19.17 9.19
N ASP A 83 -17.73 19.43 8.04
CA ASP A 83 -17.33 20.78 7.64
C ASP A 83 -18.52 21.65 7.21
N THR A 84 -19.59 21.05 6.67
CA THR A 84 -20.86 21.76 6.40
C THR A 84 -21.66 22.08 7.66
N ALA A 85 -21.44 21.36 8.76
CA ALA A 85 -22.13 21.59 10.04
C ALA A 85 -21.50 22.72 10.88
N LYS A 86 -20.39 23.29 10.42
CA LYS A 86 -19.67 24.41 11.08
C LYS A 86 -20.00 25.79 10.50
N ARG A 87 -20.91 25.90 9.53
CA ARG A 87 -21.43 27.20 9.05
C ARG A 87 -22.76 27.53 9.68
#